data_AF-A0A7I8VWC4-F1
#
_entry.id   AF-A0A7I8VWC4-F1
#
_cell.length_a   1.000
_cell.length_b   1.000
_cell.length_c   1.000
_cell.angle_alpha   90.00
_cell.angle_beta   90.00
_cell.angle_gamma   90.00
#
_symmetry.space_group_name_H-M   'P 1'
#
loop_
_entity.id
_entity.type
_entity.pdbx_description
1 polymer ?
#
loop_
_entity_poly.entity_id
_entity_poly.type
_entity_poly.pdbx_seq_one_letter_code
_entity_poly.pdbx_strand_id
1 'polypeptide(L)'
;MASFRRSVSCLSQKASRNSPEEIALVERPTINGHVKLSESDQFGSVGFVDFWPLTVKKAVKASCATFEQFEVLVERANEWLEENDDFELINCESLDKKVIYVADVYSQSLIYADEDANTHAVHIIGLRLWYCKRLSSNDTKNDRLQLDFIDILPFYLNPGEKEPRFESVSSTVDRINATLRHTPLQGRILSIVSVNLTLAEDIWASGAQINTCQTRWFDEFNTHNLIFIRIFFLVGPPCHELIGLKDFSPRIIKSGNVFQPAQYSTISELVSMIQDWIRMVGGNNVCCFFFTYLHLF
;
A
#
# COMPACT_ATOMS: atom_id res chain seq x y z
N MET A 1 -33.05 -20.98 16.83
CA MET A 1 -31.76 -20.53 16.22
C MET A 1 -31.22 -19.40 17.09
N ALA A 2 -30.31 -19.74 18.01
CA ALA A 2 -29.78 -18.79 18.99
C ALA A 2 -28.56 -18.07 18.38
N SER A 3 -28.65 -16.74 18.25
CA SER A 3 -27.54 -15.86 17.85
C SER A 3 -26.54 -15.77 19.00
N PHE A 4 -25.35 -16.34 18.81
CA PHE A 4 -24.25 -16.25 19.76
C PHE A 4 -23.45 -14.96 19.49
N ARG A 5 -23.89 -13.83 20.06
CA ARG A 5 -23.06 -12.61 20.12
C ARG A 5 -21.98 -12.82 21.19
N ARG A 6 -20.76 -13.17 20.77
CA ARG A 6 -19.58 -13.05 21.65
C ARG A 6 -19.21 -11.58 21.76
N SER A 7 -19.65 -10.93 22.83
CA SER A 7 -19.10 -9.65 23.28
C SER A 7 -17.65 -9.90 23.71
N VAL A 8 -16.69 -9.33 22.98
CA VAL A 8 -15.30 -9.28 23.41
C VAL A 8 -15.20 -8.24 24.52
N SER A 9 -15.43 -8.66 25.76
CA SER A 9 -15.14 -7.82 26.92
C SER A 9 -13.62 -7.70 27.03
N CYS A 10 -13.07 -6.53 26.74
CA CYS A 10 -11.71 -6.17 27.14
C CYS A 10 -11.63 -6.31 28.66
N LEU A 11 -11.01 -7.41 29.13
CA LEU A 11 -10.78 -7.67 30.54
C LEU A 11 -9.91 -6.53 31.10
N SER A 12 -10.54 -5.67 31.89
CA SER A 12 -9.86 -4.71 32.76
C SER A 12 -9.03 -5.47 33.78
N GLN A 13 -7.74 -5.68 33.49
CA GLN A 13 -6.78 -6.04 34.51
C GLN A 13 -6.59 -4.83 35.44
N LYS A 14 -6.82 -5.05 36.74
CA LYS A 14 -6.56 -4.07 37.79
C LYS A 14 -5.07 -3.70 37.75
N ALA A 15 -4.79 -2.49 37.30
CA ALA A 15 -3.45 -1.92 37.32
C ALA A 15 -3.00 -1.67 38.76
N SER A 16 -1.90 -2.28 39.14
CA SER A 16 -1.06 -1.88 40.27
C SER A 16 -0.64 -0.42 40.06
N ARG A 17 -0.78 0.41 41.10
CA ARG A 17 -0.34 1.82 41.12
C ARG A 17 1.17 1.90 41.01
N ASN A 18 1.69 1.99 39.80
CA ASN A 18 3.02 2.52 39.54
C ASN A 18 2.89 3.98 39.12
N SER A 19 3.81 4.80 39.61
CA SER A 19 3.92 6.24 39.38
C SER A 19 3.84 6.63 37.90
N PRO A 20 3.38 7.85 37.57
CA PRO A 20 3.41 8.35 36.21
C PRO A 20 4.86 8.54 35.79
N GLU A 21 5.43 7.55 35.11
CA GLU A 21 6.63 7.75 34.31
C GLU A 21 6.30 8.76 33.22
N GLU A 22 7.03 9.86 33.26
CA GLU A 22 7.10 10.88 32.21
C GLU A 22 7.77 10.23 31.00
N ILE A 23 6.98 9.50 30.20
CA ILE A 23 7.47 8.81 29.02
C ILE A 23 7.74 9.88 27.96
N ALA A 24 9.03 10.11 27.71
CA ALA A 24 9.55 10.94 26.64
C ALA A 24 8.76 10.77 25.34
N LEU A 25 8.52 11.88 24.64
CA LEU A 25 8.03 11.86 23.27
C LEU A 25 8.95 10.93 22.47
N VAL A 26 8.42 9.79 22.04
CA VAL A 26 9.15 8.84 21.20
C VAL A 26 9.51 9.60 19.93
N GLU A 27 10.80 9.80 19.67
CA GLU A 27 11.28 10.39 18.41
C GLU A 27 10.62 9.65 17.25
N ARG A 28 10.13 10.42 16.25
CA ARG A 28 9.35 9.89 15.13
C ARG A 28 10.19 8.82 14.40
N PRO A 29 9.87 7.52 14.51
CA PRO A 29 10.68 6.48 13.89
C PRO A 29 10.53 6.57 12.38
N THR A 30 11.64 6.89 11.71
CA THR A 30 11.75 6.86 10.25
C THR A 30 12.74 5.75 9.91
N ILE A 31 12.34 4.85 9.01
CA ILE A 31 13.21 3.75 8.56
C ILE A 31 13.80 4.16 7.22
N ASN A 32 15.11 4.39 7.21
CA ASN A 32 15.85 4.71 6.00
C ASN A 32 16.68 3.51 5.56
N GLY A 33 16.72 3.26 4.26
CA GLY A 33 17.57 2.24 3.66
C GLY A 33 18.21 2.73 2.35
N HIS A 34 19.38 2.19 2.04
CA HIS A 34 20.09 2.46 0.79
C HIS A 34 20.33 1.18 0.01
N VAL A 35 20.02 1.19 -1.28
CA VAL A 35 20.34 0.11 -2.21
C VAL A 35 21.47 0.60 -3.11
N LYS A 36 22.67 0.03 -2.95
CA LYS A 36 23.78 0.31 -3.86
C LYS A 36 23.54 -0.45 -5.17
N LEU A 37 23.23 0.28 -6.24
CA LEU A 37 23.29 -0.23 -7.60
C LEU A 37 24.76 -0.36 -8.03
N SER A 38 25.05 -1.25 -8.98
CA SER A 38 26.41 -1.48 -9.50
C SER A 38 27.05 -0.20 -10.03
N GLU A 39 28.37 -0.05 -9.89
CA GLU A 39 29.15 1.16 -10.25
C GLU A 39 29.05 1.61 -11.72
N SER A 40 28.40 0.84 -12.59
CA SER A 40 28.19 1.17 -14.00
C SER A 40 26.94 2.01 -14.29
N ASP A 41 26.08 2.27 -13.30
CA ASP A 41 24.79 2.92 -13.54
C ASP A 41 24.88 4.44 -13.45
N GLN A 42 24.44 5.12 -14.52
CA GLN A 42 24.35 6.59 -14.60
C GLN A 42 23.33 7.19 -13.62
N PHE A 43 22.52 6.34 -12.98
CA PHE A 43 21.55 6.75 -11.97
C PHE A 43 22.27 6.77 -10.62
N GLY A 44 22.20 7.90 -9.90
CA GLY A 44 22.69 7.98 -8.53
C GLY A 44 22.09 6.87 -7.65
N SER A 45 22.73 6.59 -6.51
CA SER A 45 22.24 5.56 -5.56
C SER A 45 20.75 5.72 -5.26
N VAL A 46 19.98 4.64 -5.43
CA VAL A 46 18.55 4.60 -5.08
C VAL A 46 18.41 4.32 -3.58
N GLY A 47 17.67 5.18 -2.90
CA GLY A 47 17.29 5.05 -1.50
C GLY A 47 15.79 4.85 -1.34
N PHE A 48 15.39 4.49 -0.13
CA PHE A 48 13.99 4.52 0.27
C PHE A 48 13.81 5.03 1.71
N VAL A 49 12.63 5.56 1.98
CA VAL A 49 12.19 6.00 3.31
C VAL A 49 10.77 5.50 3.57
N ASP A 50 10.56 4.92 4.76
CA ASP A 50 9.26 4.40 5.19
C ASP A 50 8.60 5.27 6.25
N PHE A 51 7.31 5.52 6.07
CA PHE A 51 6.42 6.19 7.00
C PHE A 51 5.37 5.19 7.49
N TRP A 52 5.53 4.76 8.73
CA TRP A 52 4.56 3.91 9.43
C TRP A 52 3.64 4.76 10.30
N PRO A 53 2.36 4.41 10.45
CA PRO A 53 1.43 5.17 11.29
C PRO A 53 1.86 5.13 12.75
N LEU A 54 1.79 6.27 13.44
CA LEU A 54 2.00 6.33 14.88
C LEU A 54 0.75 5.89 15.63
N THR A 55 0.93 5.42 16.86
CA THR A 55 -0.21 5.13 17.74
C THR A 55 -0.77 6.42 18.34
N VAL A 56 -2.06 6.69 18.10
CA VAL A 56 -2.80 7.80 18.70
C VAL A 56 -3.06 7.54 20.18
N LYS A 57 -3.32 6.28 20.54
CA LYS A 57 -3.50 5.85 21.92
C LYS A 57 -2.51 4.73 22.25
N LYS A 58 -1.76 4.92 23.33
CA LYS A 58 -0.77 3.95 23.81
C LYS A 58 -1.44 2.59 24.06
N ALA A 59 -0.89 1.56 23.42
CA ALA A 59 -1.23 0.17 23.63
C ALA A 59 0.00 -0.69 23.32
N VAL A 60 0.08 -1.87 23.95
CA VAL A 60 1.15 -2.84 23.67
C VAL A 60 0.78 -3.69 22.46
N LYS A 61 -0.46 -4.17 22.41
CA LYS A 61 -1.01 -4.95 21.29
C LYS A 61 -1.54 -4.04 20.19
N ALA A 62 -1.20 -4.32 18.95
CA ALA A 62 -1.63 -3.54 17.79
C ALA A 62 -3.15 -3.63 17.56
N SER A 63 -3.76 -4.78 17.88
CA SER A 63 -5.23 -4.96 17.87
C SER A 63 -5.98 -4.03 18.85
N CYS A 64 -5.33 -3.56 19.91
CA CYS A 64 -5.90 -2.62 20.88
C CYS A 64 -5.50 -1.15 20.62
N ALA A 65 -4.59 -0.90 19.69
CA ALA A 65 -4.07 0.43 19.39
C ALA A 65 -4.92 1.16 18.36
N THR A 66 -5.05 2.47 18.47
CA THR A 66 -5.54 3.32 17.38
C THR A 66 -4.34 3.91 16.67
N PHE A 67 -4.33 3.85 15.34
CA PHE A 67 -3.26 4.34 14.49
C PHE A 67 -3.69 5.59 13.73
N GLU A 68 -2.72 6.42 13.35
CA GLU A 68 -2.92 7.54 12.43
C GLU A 68 -3.54 7.09 11.10
N GLN A 69 -4.30 7.98 10.46
CA GLN A 69 -4.82 7.75 9.11
C GLN A 69 -3.73 7.96 8.06
N PHE A 70 -3.95 7.42 6.86
CA PHE A 70 -2.95 7.38 5.80
C PHE A 70 -2.57 8.79 5.29
N GLU A 71 -3.48 9.76 5.35
CA GLU A 71 -3.20 11.16 5.02
C GLU A 71 -2.06 11.73 5.88
N VAL A 72 -2.01 11.36 7.16
CA VAL A 72 -0.95 11.81 8.08
C VAL A 72 0.42 11.27 7.66
N LEU A 73 0.47 10.11 6.98
CA LEU A 73 1.71 9.55 6.46
C LEU A 73 2.17 10.36 5.24
N VAL A 74 1.24 10.78 4.38
CA VAL A 74 1.51 11.64 3.22
C VAL A 74 1.94 13.03 3.64
N GLU A 75 1.33 13.61 4.68
CA GLU A 75 1.77 14.87 5.28
C GLU A 75 3.22 14.78 5.78
N ARG A 76 3.57 13.73 6.54
CA ARG A 76 4.95 13.51 7.00
C ARG A 76 5.93 13.23 5.86
N ALA A 77 5.48 12.54 4.81
CA ALA A 77 6.26 12.35 3.60
C ALA A 77 6.58 13.69 2.93
N ASN A 78 5.62 14.62 2.87
CA ASN A 78 5.84 15.96 2.35
C ASN A 78 6.79 16.79 3.21
N GLU A 79 6.67 16.73 4.55
CA GLU A 79 7.63 17.36 5.46
C GLU A 79 9.06 16.86 5.17
N TRP A 80 9.24 15.55 4.99
CA TRP A 80 10.53 14.96 4.67
C TRP A 80 11.06 15.41 3.29
N LEU A 81 10.19 15.52 2.28
CA LEU A 81 10.58 16.00 0.94
C LEU A 81 11.01 17.47 0.96
N GLU A 82 10.39 18.31 1.79
CA GLU A 82 10.79 19.71 1.99
C GLU A 82 12.17 19.82 2.65
N GLU A 83 12.49 18.91 3.57
CA GLU A 83 13.78 18.87 4.27
C GLU A 83 14.92 18.27 3.40
N ASN A 84 14.58 17.51 2.35
CA ASN A 84 15.54 16.80 1.49
C ASN A 84 15.38 17.20 0.02
N ASP A 85 15.55 18.49 -0.26
CA ASP A 85 15.34 19.10 -1.59
C ASP A 85 16.36 18.68 -2.68
N ASP A 86 17.43 17.99 -2.28
CA ASP A 86 18.45 17.41 -3.16
C ASP A 86 18.07 16.02 -3.71
N PHE A 87 16.94 15.46 -3.26
CA PHE A 87 16.40 14.21 -3.78
C PHE A 87 15.34 14.43 -4.87
N GLU A 88 15.20 13.40 -5.70
CA GLU A 88 14.14 13.25 -6.69
C GLU A 88 13.35 11.98 -6.37
N LEU A 89 12.02 12.07 -6.45
CA LEU A 89 11.14 10.93 -6.26
C LEU A 89 11.05 10.09 -7.52
N ILE A 90 11.35 8.80 -7.35
CA ILE A 90 11.27 7.79 -8.40
C ILE A 90 9.90 7.12 -8.36
N ASN A 91 9.46 6.72 -7.17
CA ASN A 91 8.25 5.92 -6.99
C ASN A 91 7.70 6.07 -5.57
N CYS A 92 6.47 5.64 -5.37
CA CYS A 92 5.78 5.59 -4.10
C CYS A 92 4.94 4.31 -4.02
N GLU A 93 4.91 3.65 -2.87
CA GLU A 93 4.08 2.47 -2.66
C GLU A 93 3.45 2.41 -1.26
N SER A 94 2.32 1.71 -1.15
CA SER A 94 1.74 1.33 0.13
C SER A 94 2.34 0.00 0.58
N LEU A 95 2.87 -0.06 1.80
CA LEU A 95 3.39 -1.29 2.40
C LEU A 95 2.33 -1.92 3.27
N ASP A 96 2.14 -3.24 3.20
CA ASP A 96 1.32 -3.99 4.14
C ASP A 96 2.21 -4.81 5.08
N LYS A 97 1.95 -4.70 6.38
CA LYS A 97 2.65 -5.44 7.42
C LYS A 97 1.67 -6.05 8.42
N LYS A 98 1.69 -7.37 8.51
CA LYS A 98 0.98 -8.11 9.55
C LYS A 98 1.76 -8.08 10.87
N VAL A 99 1.13 -7.62 11.96
CA VAL A 99 1.76 -7.46 13.27
C VAL A 99 0.85 -7.87 14.43
N ILE A 100 1.45 -8.22 15.57
CA ILE A 100 0.75 -8.49 16.83
C ILE A 100 0.99 -7.35 17.82
N TYR A 101 2.24 -6.90 17.95
CA TYR A 101 2.62 -5.85 18.88
C TYR A 101 2.87 -4.52 18.15
N VAL A 102 2.64 -3.41 18.84
CA VAL A 102 2.89 -2.07 18.30
C VAL A 102 4.37 -1.88 17.96
N ALA A 103 5.28 -2.44 18.76
CA ALA A 103 6.72 -2.36 18.51
C ALA A 103 7.11 -3.01 17.17
N ASP A 104 6.38 -4.02 16.73
CA ASP A 104 6.68 -4.72 15.48
C ASP A 104 6.39 -3.86 14.25
N VAL A 105 5.49 -2.88 14.35
CA VAL A 105 5.19 -1.94 13.25
C VAL A 105 6.46 -1.24 12.77
N TYR A 106 7.30 -0.81 13.72
CA TYR A 106 8.51 -0.03 13.45
C TYR A 106 9.76 -0.90 13.28
N SER A 107 9.62 -2.22 13.32
CA SER A 107 10.74 -3.12 13.06
C SER A 107 11.06 -3.18 11.57
N GLN A 108 12.32 -3.42 11.21
CA GLN A 108 12.72 -3.70 9.82
C GLN A 108 12.34 -5.13 9.38
N SER A 109 11.93 -5.99 10.31
CA SER A 109 11.54 -7.36 10.00
C SER A 109 10.23 -7.38 9.23
N LEU A 110 10.20 -8.08 8.11
CA LEU A 110 8.99 -8.46 7.38
C LEU A 110 8.49 -9.86 7.77
N ILE A 111 9.22 -10.55 8.65
CA ILE A 111 8.85 -11.88 9.10
C ILE A 111 7.74 -11.74 10.14
N TYR A 112 6.60 -12.34 9.84
CA TYR A 112 5.54 -12.60 10.80
C TYR A 112 5.65 -14.06 11.23
N ALA A 113 5.91 -14.30 12.52
CA ALA A 113 5.78 -15.62 13.10
C ALA A 113 4.35 -15.75 13.65
N ASP A 114 3.61 -16.74 13.19
CA ASP A 114 2.29 -17.05 13.75
C ASP A 114 2.48 -17.80 15.06
N GLU A 115 2.68 -17.06 16.15
CA GLU A 115 3.07 -17.63 17.43
C GLU A 115 1.93 -18.37 18.13
N ASP A 116 0.67 -18.01 17.88
CA ASP A 116 -0.50 -18.62 18.53
C ASP A 116 -1.81 -18.39 17.74
N ALA A 117 -2.61 -19.45 17.56
CA ALA A 117 -3.93 -19.40 16.89
C ALA A 117 -4.97 -18.48 17.59
N ASN A 118 -4.71 -18.06 18.83
CA ASN A 118 -5.58 -17.15 19.59
C ASN A 118 -5.10 -15.68 19.56
N THR A 119 -4.02 -15.38 18.86
CA THR A 119 -3.50 -14.01 18.83
C THR A 119 -4.05 -13.25 17.63
N HIS A 120 -4.84 -12.22 17.92
CA HIS A 120 -5.40 -11.34 16.90
C HIS A 120 -4.31 -10.45 16.30
N ALA A 121 -3.77 -10.87 15.16
CA ALA A 121 -2.94 -10.05 14.32
C ALA A 121 -3.75 -8.94 13.64
N VAL A 122 -3.07 -7.88 13.25
CA VAL A 122 -3.64 -6.81 12.42
C VAL A 122 -2.70 -6.52 11.26
N HIS A 123 -3.27 -6.15 10.13
CA HIS A 123 -2.56 -5.58 9.00
C HIS A 123 -2.39 -4.08 9.24
N ILE A 124 -1.17 -3.58 9.05
CA ILE A 124 -0.82 -2.17 9.14
C ILE A 124 -0.31 -1.71 7.78
N ILE A 125 -0.92 -0.65 7.25
CA ILE A 125 -0.54 -0.02 6.01
C ILE A 125 0.40 1.15 6.29
N GLY A 126 1.61 1.07 5.73
CA GLY A 126 2.61 2.14 5.70
C GLY A 126 2.76 2.74 4.30
N LEU A 127 3.61 3.75 4.20
CA LEU A 127 3.96 4.45 2.96
C LEU A 127 5.47 4.36 2.75
N ARG A 128 5.92 3.95 1.56
CA ARG A 128 7.33 3.99 1.17
C ARG A 128 7.54 4.95 0.00
N LEU A 129 8.56 5.79 0.11
CA LEU A 129 9.07 6.59 -1.01
C LEU A 129 10.38 6.00 -1.50
N TRP A 130 10.52 5.92 -2.82
CA TRP A 130 11.76 5.58 -3.50
C TRP A 130 12.35 6.85 -4.11
N TYR A 131 13.63 7.11 -3.85
CA TYR A 131 14.27 8.35 -4.25
C TYR A 131 15.71 8.14 -4.75
N CYS A 132 16.23 9.10 -5.50
CA CYS A 132 17.66 9.20 -5.83
C CYS A 132 18.16 10.63 -5.66
N LYS A 133 19.49 10.79 -5.62
CA LYS A 133 20.11 12.12 -5.57
C LYS A 133 20.05 12.80 -6.93
N ARG A 134 19.59 14.05 -6.95
CA ARG A 134 19.53 14.87 -8.17
C ARG A 134 20.94 15.14 -8.69
N LEU A 135 21.18 14.86 -9.97
CA LEU A 135 22.52 14.91 -10.58
C LEU A 135 22.92 16.31 -11.08
N SER A 136 21.96 17.20 -11.34
CA SER A 136 22.21 18.52 -11.96
C SER A 136 21.77 19.67 -11.05
N SER A 137 22.70 20.58 -10.76
CA SER A 137 22.47 21.84 -10.04
C SER A 137 22.02 23.00 -10.96
N ASN A 138 21.94 22.75 -12.27
CA ASN A 138 21.70 23.79 -13.28
C ASN A 138 20.22 23.97 -13.66
N ASP A 139 19.32 23.07 -13.24
CA ASP A 139 17.88 23.33 -13.40
C ASP A 139 17.40 24.25 -12.29
N THR A 140 16.71 25.31 -12.70
CA THR A 140 16.14 26.34 -11.85
C THR A 140 15.42 25.72 -10.66
N LYS A 141 15.97 26.00 -9.47
CA LYS A 141 15.37 25.79 -8.15
C LYS A 141 13.86 26.07 -8.14
N ASN A 142 13.13 25.23 -7.40
CA ASN A 142 11.90 25.51 -6.64
C ASN A 142 10.53 25.05 -7.15
N ASP A 143 10.43 23.96 -7.91
CA ASP A 143 9.19 23.18 -7.82
C ASP A 143 9.29 22.31 -6.56
N ARG A 144 8.68 22.80 -5.47
CA ARG A 144 8.55 22.02 -4.22
C ARG A 144 7.84 20.71 -4.55
N LEU A 145 8.51 19.59 -4.29
CA LEU A 145 7.91 18.28 -4.46
C LEU A 145 6.83 18.11 -3.40
N GLN A 146 5.57 18.13 -3.82
CA GLN A 146 4.43 17.84 -2.98
C GLN A 146 3.75 16.58 -3.51
N LEU A 147 3.73 15.54 -2.70
CA LEU A 147 3.04 14.29 -2.93
C LEU A 147 1.58 14.41 -2.47
N ASP A 148 0.67 13.86 -3.25
CA ASP A 148 -0.73 13.67 -2.88
C ASP A 148 -1.24 12.33 -3.43
N PHE A 149 -2.44 11.92 -3.03
CA PHE A 149 -3.03 10.67 -3.47
C PHE A 149 -4.55 10.73 -3.62
N ILE A 150 -5.10 9.83 -4.44
CA ILE A 150 -6.53 9.54 -4.47
C ILE A 150 -6.78 8.04 -4.38
N ASP A 151 -7.82 7.68 -3.62
CA ASP A 151 -8.28 6.30 -3.48
C ASP A 151 -9.54 6.06 -4.30
N ILE A 152 -9.54 4.95 -5.03
CA ILE A 152 -10.60 4.61 -5.95
C ILE A 152 -11.07 3.20 -5.63
N LEU A 153 -12.22 3.16 -4.95
CA LEU A 153 -12.95 1.94 -4.68
C LEU A 153 -13.66 1.45 -5.96
N PRO A 154 -13.67 0.13 -6.22
CA PRO A 154 -14.56 -0.43 -7.23
C PRO A 154 -16.02 -0.28 -6.78
N PHE A 155 -16.93 -0.08 -7.72
CA PHE A 155 -18.36 0.00 -7.42
C PHE A 155 -18.92 -1.31 -6.88
N TYR A 156 -19.70 -1.21 -5.80
CA TYR A 156 -20.43 -2.32 -5.20
C TYR A 156 -21.72 -2.58 -5.99
N LEU A 157 -21.82 -3.75 -6.62
CA LEU A 157 -22.85 -4.05 -7.62
C LEU A 157 -24.14 -4.64 -7.03
N ASN A 158 -24.09 -5.18 -5.81
CA ASN A 158 -25.20 -5.90 -5.19
C ASN A 158 -25.31 -5.59 -3.68
N PRO A 159 -25.62 -4.33 -3.31
CA PRO A 159 -25.78 -3.94 -1.92
C PRO A 159 -26.86 -4.75 -1.20
N GLY A 160 -26.51 -5.30 -0.04
CA GLY A 160 -27.42 -6.07 0.82
C GLY A 160 -27.45 -7.58 0.54
N GLU A 161 -26.73 -8.07 -0.48
CA GLU A 161 -26.53 -9.51 -0.68
C GLU A 161 -25.40 -10.04 0.23
N LYS A 162 -25.51 -11.33 0.59
CA LYS A 162 -24.53 -11.99 1.48
C LYS A 162 -23.12 -12.05 0.87
N GLU A 163 -23.04 -12.26 -0.43
CA GLU A 163 -21.77 -12.34 -1.16
C GLU A 163 -21.54 -11.03 -1.91
N PRO A 164 -20.60 -10.18 -1.46
CA PRO A 164 -20.40 -8.88 -2.09
C PRO A 164 -19.74 -9.05 -3.46
N ARG A 165 -20.28 -8.38 -4.47
CA ARG A 165 -19.76 -8.34 -5.83
C ARG A 165 -19.38 -6.92 -6.22
N PHE A 166 -18.20 -6.77 -6.78
CA PHE A 166 -17.67 -5.50 -7.23
C PHE A 166 -17.52 -5.49 -8.76
N GLU A 167 -17.41 -4.29 -9.32
CA GLU A 167 -16.97 -4.15 -10.71
C GLU A 167 -15.55 -4.72 -10.91
N SER A 168 -15.22 -5.05 -12.16
CA SER A 168 -13.88 -5.54 -12.50
C SER A 168 -12.84 -4.42 -12.43
N VAL A 169 -11.55 -4.76 -12.25
CA VAL A 169 -10.44 -3.79 -12.30
C VAL A 169 -10.46 -3.00 -13.62
N SER A 170 -10.75 -3.64 -14.75
CA SER A 170 -10.86 -2.97 -16.06
C SER A 170 -11.97 -1.92 -16.06
N SER A 171 -13.14 -2.26 -15.52
CA SER A 171 -14.28 -1.33 -15.42
C SER A 171 -13.96 -0.14 -14.52
N THR A 172 -13.28 -0.39 -13.39
CA THR A 172 -12.77 0.66 -12.51
C THR A 172 -11.82 1.60 -13.27
N VAL A 173 -10.84 1.07 -14.00
CA VAL A 173 -9.87 1.86 -14.78
C VAL A 173 -10.55 2.68 -15.88
N ASP A 174 -11.50 2.10 -16.62
CA ASP A 174 -12.24 2.81 -17.67
C ASP A 174 -13.01 4.01 -17.09
N ARG A 175 -13.63 3.82 -15.92
CA ARG A 175 -14.34 4.87 -15.19
C ARG A 175 -13.41 5.96 -14.66
N ILE A 176 -12.24 5.59 -14.14
CA ILE A 176 -11.21 6.56 -13.73
C ILE A 176 -10.77 7.38 -14.94
N ASN A 177 -10.45 6.74 -16.06
CA ASN A 177 -10.06 7.42 -17.29
C ASN A 177 -11.16 8.35 -17.83
N ALA A 178 -12.43 7.97 -17.73
CA ALA A 178 -13.54 8.86 -18.07
C ALA A 178 -13.53 10.12 -17.19
N THR A 179 -13.28 9.96 -15.88
CA THR A 179 -13.17 11.07 -14.93
C THR A 179 -11.96 11.96 -15.24
N LEU A 180 -10.77 11.38 -15.44
CA LEU A 180 -9.52 12.10 -15.72
C LEU A 180 -9.56 12.94 -17.02
N ARG A 181 -10.35 12.51 -18.02
CA ARG A 181 -10.56 13.31 -19.24
C ARG A 181 -11.31 14.61 -18.98
N HIS A 182 -12.23 14.62 -18.02
CA HIS A 182 -13.06 15.78 -17.69
C HIS A 182 -12.50 16.59 -16.51
N THR A 183 -11.82 15.93 -15.58
CA THR A 183 -11.24 16.52 -14.37
C THR A 183 -9.83 15.96 -14.21
N PRO A 184 -8.84 16.52 -14.92
CA PRO A 184 -7.45 16.08 -14.82
C PRO A 184 -6.92 16.26 -13.38
N LEU A 185 -5.98 15.38 -13.00
CA LEU A 185 -5.27 15.52 -11.72
C LEU A 185 -4.48 16.84 -11.72
N GLN A 186 -4.41 17.49 -10.55
CA GLN A 186 -3.58 18.67 -10.33
C GLN A 186 -2.12 18.26 -10.14
N GLY A 187 -1.52 17.64 -11.15
CA GLY A 187 -0.20 17.05 -11.05
C GLY A 187 0.02 15.88 -12.00
N ARG A 188 1.23 15.32 -11.98
CA ARG A 188 1.57 14.10 -12.74
C ARG A 188 1.46 12.86 -11.87
N ILE A 189 0.99 11.75 -12.43
CA ILE A 189 0.96 10.47 -11.73
C ILE A 189 2.41 10.05 -11.45
N LEU A 190 2.69 9.73 -10.19
CA LEU A 190 3.94 9.15 -9.76
C LEU A 190 3.83 7.63 -9.79
N SER A 191 2.77 7.10 -9.18
CA SER A 191 2.51 5.67 -9.11
C SER A 191 1.03 5.37 -8.85
N ILE A 192 0.64 4.12 -9.04
CA ILE A 192 -0.71 3.59 -8.88
C ILE A 192 -0.56 2.23 -8.23
N VAL A 193 -1.10 2.03 -7.04
CA VAL A 193 -0.94 0.75 -6.35
C VAL A 193 -2.28 0.12 -6.09
N SER A 194 -2.26 -1.20 -6.06
CA SER A 194 -3.40 -2.00 -5.63
C SER A 194 -3.26 -2.25 -4.13
N VAL A 195 -4.20 -1.73 -3.35
CA VAL A 195 -4.20 -1.89 -1.90
C VAL A 195 -5.24 -2.94 -1.54
N ASN A 196 -4.80 -3.97 -0.81
CA ASN A 196 -5.66 -5.02 -0.32
C ASN A 196 -6.24 -4.65 1.05
N LEU A 197 -7.56 -4.70 1.18
CA LEU A 197 -8.30 -4.51 2.42
C LEU A 197 -8.98 -5.80 2.82
N THR A 198 -8.61 -6.30 4.00
CA THR A 198 -9.29 -7.43 4.63
C THR A 198 -10.46 -6.90 5.45
N LEU A 199 -11.68 -7.16 4.98
CA LEU A 199 -12.92 -6.63 5.55
C LEU A 199 -13.78 -7.77 6.13
N ALA A 200 -14.27 -7.57 7.35
CA ALA A 200 -15.18 -8.50 8.01
C ALA A 200 -16.54 -8.59 7.29
N GLU A 201 -17.21 -9.74 7.39
CA GLU A 201 -18.50 -10.00 6.72
C GLU A 201 -19.59 -8.96 7.09
N ASP A 202 -19.57 -8.47 8.33
CA ASP A 202 -20.57 -7.53 8.85
C ASP A 202 -20.44 -6.11 8.28
N ILE A 203 -19.25 -5.70 7.84
CA ILE A 203 -19.04 -4.44 7.13
C ILE A 203 -19.89 -4.39 5.86
N TRP A 204 -19.97 -5.51 5.13
CA TRP A 204 -20.77 -5.62 3.92
C TRP A 204 -22.27 -5.61 4.22
N ALA A 205 -22.68 -6.40 5.22
CA ALA A 205 -24.09 -6.52 5.59
C ALA A 205 -24.68 -5.22 6.14
N SER A 206 -23.86 -4.40 6.81
CA SER A 206 -24.28 -3.11 7.37
C SER A 206 -24.30 -1.97 6.35
N GLY A 207 -23.67 -2.15 5.18
CA GLY A 207 -23.46 -1.05 4.22
C GLY A 207 -22.57 0.05 4.78
N ALA A 208 -21.68 -0.29 5.73
CA ALA A 208 -20.77 0.68 6.32
C ALA A 208 -19.86 1.29 5.24
N GLN A 209 -19.62 2.59 5.35
CA GLN A 209 -18.71 3.28 4.45
C GLN A 209 -17.28 2.79 4.70
N ILE A 210 -16.62 2.33 3.64
CA ILE A 210 -15.22 1.89 3.70
C ILE A 210 -14.34 3.13 3.77
N ASN A 211 -13.56 3.25 4.85
CA ASN A 211 -12.55 4.28 5.00
C ASN A 211 -11.22 3.78 4.43
N THR A 212 -10.87 4.16 3.20
CA THR A 212 -9.62 3.74 2.53
C THR A 212 -8.36 4.33 3.17
N CYS A 213 -8.53 5.37 3.97
CA CYS A 213 -7.45 6.03 4.69
C CYS A 213 -7.15 5.38 6.05
N GLN A 214 -7.92 4.38 6.46
CA GLN A 214 -7.59 3.59 7.63
C GLN A 214 -6.33 2.75 7.38
N THR A 215 -5.37 2.88 8.28
CA THR A 215 -4.06 2.19 8.18
C THR A 215 -4.03 0.87 8.93
N ARG A 216 -5.09 0.47 9.62
CA ARG A 216 -5.14 -0.76 10.41
C ARG A 216 -6.37 -1.61 10.06
N TRP A 217 -6.18 -2.88 9.77
CA TRP A 217 -7.26 -3.83 9.52
C TRP A 217 -7.08 -5.08 10.36
N PHE A 218 -8.15 -5.63 10.91
CA PHE A 218 -8.05 -6.86 11.68
C PHE A 218 -7.89 -8.05 10.74
N ASP A 219 -6.99 -8.95 11.10
CA ASP A 219 -6.89 -10.25 10.45
C ASP A 219 -7.89 -11.20 11.13
N GLU A 220 -9.12 -11.22 10.61
CA GLU A 220 -10.21 -12.04 11.14
C GLU A 220 -10.53 -13.23 10.23
N PHE A 221 -11.08 -14.28 10.85
CA PHE A 221 -11.68 -15.39 10.12
C PHE A 221 -12.97 -14.93 9.41
N ASN A 222 -13.25 -15.45 8.21
CA ASN A 222 -14.40 -15.06 7.36
C ASN A 222 -14.35 -13.62 6.84
N THR A 223 -13.18 -13.21 6.36
CA THR A 223 -12.98 -11.90 5.74
C THR A 223 -13.07 -11.99 4.22
N HIS A 224 -13.49 -10.89 3.59
CA HIS A 224 -13.38 -10.69 2.16
C HIS A 224 -12.21 -9.75 1.89
N ASN A 225 -11.43 -10.07 0.86
CA ASN A 225 -10.37 -9.18 0.38
C ASN A 225 -10.96 -8.25 -0.67
N LEU A 226 -11.07 -6.96 -0.34
CA LEU A 226 -11.37 -5.92 -1.30
C LEU A 226 -10.07 -5.28 -1.76
N ILE A 227 -9.85 -5.25 -3.07
CA ILE A 227 -8.74 -4.51 -3.65
C ILE A 227 -9.25 -3.20 -4.22
N PHE A 228 -8.63 -2.10 -3.84
CA PHE A 228 -8.88 -0.78 -4.40
C PHE A 228 -7.61 -0.20 -5.03
N ILE A 229 -7.78 0.82 -5.87
CA ILE A 229 -6.67 1.49 -6.57
C ILE A 229 -6.33 2.77 -5.83
N ARG A 230 -5.07 2.95 -5.44
CA ARG A 230 -4.54 4.22 -4.90
C ARG A 230 -3.60 4.84 -5.92
N ILE A 231 -3.88 6.06 -6.37
CA ILE A 231 -3.03 6.81 -7.30
C ILE A 231 -2.25 7.84 -6.49
N PHE A 232 -0.93 7.75 -6.50
CA PHE A 232 -0.03 8.78 -5.99
C PHE A 232 0.37 9.70 -7.13
N PHE A 233 0.36 11.00 -6.89
CA PHE A 233 0.73 12.01 -7.87
C PHE A 233 1.54 13.15 -7.22
N LEU A 234 2.38 13.79 -8.03
CA LEU A 234 3.10 14.98 -7.61
C LEU A 234 2.29 16.20 -8.00
N VAL A 235 1.90 17.01 -7.02
CA VAL A 235 1.08 18.20 -7.18
C VAL A 235 1.77 19.19 -8.12
N GLY A 236 0.99 19.73 -9.06
CA GLY A 236 1.47 20.64 -10.08
C GLY A 236 0.36 21.11 -11.01
N PRO A 237 0.70 21.65 -12.19
CA PRO A 237 -0.29 21.99 -13.21
C PRO A 237 -1.14 20.77 -13.61
N PRO A 238 -2.40 20.97 -14.06
CA PRO A 238 -3.25 19.89 -14.49
C PRO A 238 -2.59 18.99 -15.56
N CYS A 239 -2.56 17.67 -15.33
CA CYS A 239 -2.04 16.71 -16.30
C CYS A 239 -3.14 15.78 -16.81
N HIS A 240 -3.17 15.57 -18.13
CA HIS A 240 -4.17 14.75 -18.82
C HIS A 240 -3.68 13.31 -19.05
N GLU A 241 -3.05 12.73 -18.04
CA GLU A 241 -2.60 11.34 -18.08
C GLU A 241 -3.78 10.38 -18.02
N LEU A 242 -3.66 9.26 -18.72
CA LEU A 242 -4.60 8.15 -18.71
C LEU A 242 -3.90 6.89 -18.21
N ILE A 243 -4.68 6.04 -17.56
CA ILE A 243 -4.22 4.80 -16.95
C ILE A 243 -4.42 3.67 -17.95
N GLY A 244 -3.34 2.96 -18.27
CA GLY A 244 -3.39 1.70 -19.00
C GLY A 244 -3.42 0.50 -18.06
N LEU A 245 -4.08 -0.58 -18.46
CA LEU A 245 -4.07 -1.86 -17.76
C LEU A 245 -3.54 -2.95 -18.69
N LYS A 246 -2.57 -3.74 -18.21
CA LYS A 246 -2.08 -4.92 -18.92
C LYS A 246 -1.66 -5.99 -17.92
N ASP A 247 -2.27 -7.16 -18.05
CA ASP A 247 -1.90 -8.32 -17.27
C ASP A 247 -0.72 -9.05 -17.92
N PHE A 248 0.22 -9.45 -17.07
CA PHE A 248 1.34 -10.30 -17.43
C PHE A 248 1.37 -11.48 -16.46
N SER A 249 1.38 -12.69 -17.00
CA SER A 249 1.46 -13.92 -16.22
C SER A 249 2.62 -14.77 -16.73
N PRO A 250 3.38 -15.46 -15.85
CA PRO A 250 4.34 -16.45 -16.28
C PRO A 250 3.70 -17.44 -17.25
N ARG A 251 4.33 -17.68 -18.40
CA ARG A 251 3.83 -18.61 -19.41
C ARG A 251 3.99 -20.03 -18.88
N ILE A 252 2.96 -20.87 -19.01
CA ILE A 252 3.07 -22.30 -18.73
C ILE A 252 3.96 -22.92 -19.82
N ILE A 253 5.17 -23.36 -19.45
CA ILE A 253 6.10 -24.07 -20.34
C ILE A 253 5.66 -25.53 -20.49
N LYS A 254 5.27 -26.14 -19.37
CA LYS A 254 4.80 -27.52 -19.31
C LYS A 254 3.63 -27.62 -18.34
N SER A 255 2.48 -28.08 -18.82
CA SER A 255 1.34 -28.35 -17.95
C SER A 255 1.69 -29.44 -16.93
N GLY A 256 1.29 -29.23 -15.68
CA GLY A 256 1.45 -30.22 -14.63
C GLY A 256 0.49 -31.41 -14.80
N ASN A 257 0.79 -32.50 -14.10
CA ASN A 257 -0.11 -33.61 -13.86
C ASN A 257 0.01 -34.06 -12.39
N VAL A 258 -0.71 -35.11 -12.00
CA VAL A 258 -0.72 -35.62 -10.60
C VAL A 258 0.68 -35.93 -10.05
N PHE A 259 1.64 -36.24 -10.92
CA PHE A 259 3.00 -36.63 -10.55
C PHE A 259 4.06 -35.56 -10.83
N GLN A 260 3.72 -34.50 -11.55
CA GLN A 260 4.66 -33.47 -11.97
C GLN A 260 4.02 -32.09 -11.88
N PRO A 261 4.59 -31.14 -11.11
CA PRO A 261 4.07 -29.78 -11.07
C PRO A 261 4.18 -29.11 -12.44
N ALA A 262 3.31 -28.13 -12.69
CA ALA A 262 3.42 -27.28 -13.86
C ALA A 262 4.75 -26.51 -13.81
N GLN A 263 5.37 -26.32 -14.97
CA GLN A 263 6.55 -25.48 -15.12
C GLN A 263 6.14 -24.17 -15.79
N TYR A 264 6.64 -23.07 -15.25
CA TYR A 264 6.34 -21.71 -15.70
C TYR A 264 7.60 -21.02 -16.20
N SER A 265 7.43 -19.99 -17.02
CA SER A 265 8.50 -19.10 -17.43
C SER A 265 9.15 -18.42 -16.22
N THR A 266 10.40 -18.05 -16.40
CA THR A 266 11.18 -17.32 -15.38
C THR A 266 10.66 -15.90 -15.21
N ILE A 267 11.03 -15.27 -14.09
CA ILE A 267 10.75 -13.84 -13.86
C ILE A 267 11.45 -12.98 -14.92
N SER A 268 12.66 -13.32 -15.34
CA SER A 268 13.39 -12.58 -16.37
C SER A 268 12.64 -12.54 -17.71
N GLU A 269 12.02 -13.66 -18.11
CA GLU A 269 11.19 -13.71 -19.31
C GLU A 269 9.93 -12.84 -19.15
N LEU A 270 9.29 -12.86 -17.97
CA LEU A 270 8.14 -12.00 -17.68
C LEU A 270 8.51 -10.51 -17.76
N VAL A 271 9.64 -10.13 -17.17
CA VAL A 271 10.18 -8.76 -17.23
C VAL A 271 10.46 -8.35 -18.68
N SER A 272 11.02 -9.24 -19.51
CA SER A 272 11.20 -8.96 -20.94
C SER A 272 9.88 -8.69 -21.65
N MET A 273 8.83 -9.49 -21.38
CA MET A 273 7.50 -9.26 -21.96
C MET A 273 6.93 -7.89 -21.59
N ILE A 274 7.16 -7.46 -20.34
CA ILE A 274 6.73 -6.14 -19.86
C ILE A 274 7.51 -5.04 -20.57
N GLN A 275 8.84 -5.16 -20.66
CA GLN A 275 9.68 -4.20 -21.38
C GLN A 275 9.26 -4.04 -22.84
N ASP A 276 8.96 -5.15 -23.52
CA ASP A 276 8.52 -5.11 -24.91
C ASP A 276 7.15 -4.42 -25.07
N TRP A 277 6.22 -4.66 -24.14
CA TRP A 277 4.95 -3.94 -24.12
C TRP A 277 5.12 -2.44 -23.86
N ILE A 278 5.98 -2.04 -22.90
CA ILE A 278 6.29 -0.63 -22.62
C ILE A 278 6.82 0.07 -23.87
N ARG A 279 7.76 -0.57 -24.59
CA ARG A 279 8.32 -0.06 -25.85
C ARG A 279 7.23 0.12 -26.91
N MET A 280 6.33 -0.86 -27.02
CA MET A 280 5.23 -0.82 -28.00
C MET A 280 4.21 0.29 -27.72
N VAL A 281 3.91 0.58 -26.46
CA VAL A 281 2.93 1.62 -26.06
C VAL A 281 3.51 3.05 -26.18
N GLY A 282 4.79 3.18 -26.52
CA GLY A 282 5.41 4.46 -26.86
C GLY A 282 6.22 5.10 -25.74
N GLY A 283 6.57 4.35 -24.69
CA GLY A 283 7.67 4.59 -23.73
C GLY A 283 7.63 5.84 -22.84
N ASN A 284 7.01 6.93 -23.28
CA ASN A 284 7.25 8.23 -22.69
C ASN A 284 6.40 8.51 -21.44
N ASN A 285 5.26 7.82 -21.26
CA ASN A 285 4.35 8.04 -20.13
C ASN A 285 3.68 6.73 -19.66
N VAL A 286 4.45 5.65 -19.50
CA VAL A 286 3.90 4.37 -19.01
C VAL A 286 4.35 4.14 -17.57
N CYS A 287 3.45 4.37 -16.61
CA CYS A 287 3.63 3.84 -15.27
C CYS A 287 3.18 2.37 -15.27
N CYS A 288 4.10 1.45 -14.97
CA CYS A 288 3.80 0.02 -14.92
C CYS A 288 3.48 -0.40 -13.49
N PHE A 289 2.37 -1.13 -13.35
CA PHE A 289 1.93 -1.66 -12.08
C PHE A 289 1.85 -3.17 -12.14
N PHE A 290 2.39 -3.80 -11.11
CA PHE A 290 2.47 -5.24 -11.02
C PHE A 290 1.41 -5.71 -10.03
N PHE A 291 0.40 -6.40 -10.53
CA PHE A 291 -0.47 -7.20 -9.67
C PHE A 291 0.23 -8.52 -9.36
N THR A 292 0.80 -8.65 -8.17
CA THR A 292 1.27 -9.95 -7.67
C THR A 292 0.08 -10.73 -7.11
N TYR A 293 -0.69 -11.37 -7.99
CA TYR A 293 -1.58 -12.45 -7.57
C TYR A 293 -0.76 -13.74 -7.47
N LEU A 294 -0.10 -13.95 -6.34
CA LEU A 294 0.37 -15.29 -5.96
C LEU A 294 -0.78 -15.99 -5.21
N HIS A 295 -1.80 -16.45 -5.94
CA HIS A 295 -2.60 -17.57 -5.43
C HIS A 295 -1.71 -18.82 -5.53
N LEU A 296 -0.92 -19.07 -4.48
CA LEU A 296 -0.39 -20.41 -4.24
C LEU A 296 -1.60 -21.31 -3.96
N PHE A 297 -2.02 -22.04 -4.98
CA PHE A 297 -2.95 -23.16 -4.86
C PHE A 297 -2.25 -24.36 -4.23
#